data_AF-A0A2V5YS45-F1
#
_entry.id   AF-A0A2V5YS45-F1
#
_cell.length_a   1.000
_cell.length_b   1.000
_cell.length_c   1.000
_cell.angle_alpha   90.00
_cell.angle_beta   90.00
_cell.angle_gamma   90.00
#
_symmetry.space_group_name_H-M   'P 1'
#
loop_
_entity.id
_entity.type
_entity.pdbx_description
1 polymer ?
#
loop_
_entity_poly.entity_id
_entity_poly.type
_entity_poly.pdbx_seq_one_letter_code
_entity_poly.pdbx_strand_id
1 'polypeptide(L)'
;MHFGNIPTHSNCLRTIVTRKTSSTCLPAGCTKKLLYPVSWRCGPLMIRAETREWLMNVQEVLTDYIREIVAKTGQPLPTLDQPLLDSAGGAIDSMNMWPLIVFVEERFGIKVEDTDLMQENFRTLRALIKFIESKHSELHS
;
A
#
# COMPACT_ATOMS: atom_id res chain seq x y z
N MET A 1 54.03 -14.57 34.42
CA MET A 1 53.43 -13.53 33.56
C MET A 1 52.14 -13.10 34.27
N HIS A 2 51.87 -11.84 34.66
CA HIS A 2 51.80 -10.58 33.89
C HIS A 2 50.75 -10.68 32.75
N PHE A 3 49.63 -9.95 32.68
CA PHE A 3 48.87 -9.02 33.57
C PHE A 3 47.37 -9.05 33.13
N GLY A 4 46.35 -8.43 33.75
CA GLY A 4 46.17 -7.70 35.02
C GLY A 4 45.06 -8.37 35.88
N ASN A 5 44.25 -7.74 36.75
CA ASN A 5 43.96 -6.35 37.17
C ASN A 5 43.28 -5.40 36.16
N ILE A 6 42.24 -4.60 36.52
CA ILE A 6 41.39 -4.50 37.74
C ILE A 6 40.01 -3.88 37.35
N PRO A 7 38.89 -4.13 38.06
CA PRO A 7 37.57 -3.58 37.72
C PRO A 7 37.31 -2.19 38.32
N THR A 8 36.45 -1.38 37.68
CA THR A 8 35.84 -0.18 38.28
C THR A 8 34.33 -0.08 38.01
N HIS A 9 33.59 0.22 39.06
CA HIS A 9 32.14 0.43 39.10
C HIS A 9 31.80 1.90 38.80
N SER A 10 30.75 2.19 38.01
CA SER A 10 29.96 3.46 38.00
C SER A 10 29.03 3.51 36.77
N ASN A 11 27.81 4.04 36.83
CA ASN A 11 27.01 4.47 37.99
C ASN A 11 25.50 4.42 37.67
N CYS A 12 24.65 4.25 38.68
CA CYS A 12 23.20 4.36 38.51
C CYS A 12 22.70 5.79 38.77
N LEU A 13 22.11 6.41 37.75
CA LEU A 13 21.10 7.47 37.86
C LEU A 13 19.92 6.98 37.00
N ARG A 14 18.72 6.64 37.51
CA ARG A 14 17.88 7.26 38.57
C ARG A 14 17.48 8.67 38.16
N THR A 15 16.27 8.84 37.63
CA THR A 15 15.07 9.35 38.36
C THR A 15 13.84 8.88 37.53
N ILE A 16 12.88 8.06 38.02
CA ILE A 16 11.77 8.37 38.96
C ILE A 16 10.80 9.39 38.30
N VAL A 17 9.48 9.19 38.14
CA VAL A 17 8.48 8.15 38.51
C VAL A 17 7.25 8.36 37.56
N THR A 18 6.29 7.44 37.27
CA THR A 18 5.42 6.67 38.18
C THR A 18 4.78 5.42 37.52
N ARG A 19 4.10 4.64 38.37
CA ARG A 19 3.13 3.54 38.16
C ARG A 19 1.86 4.05 37.45
N LYS A 20 0.97 3.23 36.88
CA LYS A 20 0.36 1.96 37.33
C LYS A 20 0.43 0.87 36.23
N THR A 21 0.75 -0.40 36.47
CA THR A 21 0.09 -1.46 37.29
C THR A 21 -1.40 -1.65 36.93
N SER A 22 -1.91 -2.85 36.66
CA SER A 22 -1.51 -4.18 37.14
C SER A 22 -1.63 -5.28 36.08
N SER A 23 -0.94 -6.39 36.32
CA SER A 23 -1.28 -7.69 35.74
C SER A 23 -2.64 -8.19 36.26
N THR A 24 -3.42 -8.83 35.39
CA THR A 24 -4.26 -10.01 35.76
C THR A 24 -4.28 -11.01 34.60
N CYS A 25 -3.92 -12.25 34.91
CA CYS A 25 -3.92 -13.51 34.16
C CYS A 25 -4.71 -13.65 32.84
N LEU A 26 -4.09 -14.30 31.83
CA LEU A 26 -4.81 -15.13 30.86
C LEU A 26 -5.33 -16.41 31.53
N PRO A 27 -6.40 -17.04 31.00
CA PRO A 27 -6.16 -18.31 30.31
C PRO A 27 -7.03 -18.56 29.07
N ALA A 28 -6.57 -19.52 28.24
CA ALA A 28 -7.27 -20.18 27.13
C ALA A 28 -7.66 -19.35 25.87
N GLY A 29 -7.54 -19.98 24.70
CA GLY A 29 -8.23 -19.55 23.48
C GLY A 29 -7.44 -18.75 22.44
N CYS A 30 -6.36 -19.31 21.88
CA CYS A 30 -5.83 -18.82 20.59
C CYS A 30 -6.85 -19.06 19.46
N THR A 31 -7.68 -18.06 19.16
CA THR A 31 -8.39 -17.95 17.88
C THR A 31 -8.04 -16.60 17.25
N LYS A 32 -7.65 -16.60 15.98
CA LYS A 32 -7.36 -15.35 15.24
C LYS A 32 -8.67 -14.60 14.97
N LYS A 33 -9.15 -13.82 15.93
CA LYS A 33 -10.18 -12.81 15.64
C LYS A 33 -9.52 -11.65 14.89
N LEU A 34 -9.70 -11.64 13.57
CA LEU A 34 -9.61 -10.44 12.76
C LEU A 34 -10.70 -9.48 13.27
N LEU A 35 -10.32 -8.53 14.12
CA LEU A 35 -11.23 -7.56 14.71
C LEU A 35 -10.52 -6.21 14.82
N TYR A 36 -10.67 -5.40 13.78
CA TYR A 36 -10.36 -3.97 13.79
C TYR A 36 -11.33 -3.27 14.77
N PRO A 37 -10.86 -2.57 15.82
CA PRO A 37 -11.75 -2.03 16.85
C PRO A 37 -11.79 -0.50 16.82
N VAL A 38 -12.46 0.11 15.83
CA VAL A 38 -12.81 1.54 15.90
C VAL A 38 -14.26 1.79 15.49
N SER A 39 -15.10 2.05 16.50
CA SER A 39 -16.48 2.48 16.32
C SER A 39 -16.55 4.00 16.11
N TRP A 40 -16.59 4.44 14.85
CA TRP A 40 -16.73 5.86 14.53
C TRP A 40 -18.19 6.32 14.58
N ARG A 41 -18.62 6.85 15.74
CA ARG A 41 -19.79 7.75 15.86
C ARG A 41 -19.31 9.17 16.16
N CYS A 42 -18.83 9.85 15.13
CA CYS A 42 -18.66 11.31 15.07
C CYS A 42 -18.90 11.79 13.62
N GLY A 43 -19.18 13.08 13.45
CA GLY A 43 -19.61 13.66 12.16
C GLY A 43 -18.52 13.76 11.08
N PRO A 44 -18.90 14.17 9.85
CA PRO A 44 -18.05 14.10 8.67
C PRO A 44 -16.95 15.18 8.63
N LEU A 45 -15.75 14.85 9.13
CA LEU A 45 -14.55 15.68 8.94
C LEU A 45 -13.24 14.86 8.91
N MET A 46 -13.17 13.79 8.11
CA MET A 46 -11.94 12.98 7.93
C MET A 46 -11.32 13.00 6.51
N ILE A 47 -11.84 13.85 5.61
CA ILE A 47 -11.52 13.92 4.16
C ILE A 47 -10.08 14.44 3.86
N ARG A 48 -9.19 14.60 4.85
CA ARG A 48 -7.84 15.18 4.66
C ARG A 48 -6.67 14.39 5.22
N ALA A 49 -6.92 13.33 5.98
CA ALA A 49 -5.85 12.47 6.50
C ALA A 49 -5.65 11.24 5.59
N GLU A 50 -6.75 10.55 5.29
CA GLU A 50 -6.80 9.33 4.49
C GLU A 50 -6.12 9.53 3.13
N THR A 51 -6.59 10.52 2.35
CA THR A 51 -6.14 11.01 1.03
C THR A 51 -4.62 11.11 0.80
N ARG A 52 -3.81 11.13 1.87
CA ARG A 52 -2.34 11.31 1.80
C ARG A 52 -1.54 10.01 1.96
N GLU A 53 -2.14 8.98 2.55
CA GLU A 53 -1.60 7.61 2.59
C GLU A 53 -1.58 7.01 1.17
N TRP A 54 -2.66 7.27 0.43
CA TRP A 54 -2.99 6.79 -0.91
C TRP A 54 -1.90 6.98 -1.97
N LEU A 55 -1.41 8.22 -2.12
CA LEU A 55 -0.44 8.60 -3.15
C LEU A 55 0.91 7.88 -3.02
N MET A 56 1.26 7.40 -1.81
CA MET A 56 2.54 6.70 -1.60
C MET A 56 2.52 5.23 -2.02
N ASN A 57 1.36 4.67 -2.42
CA ASN A 57 1.24 3.25 -2.77
C ASN A 57 0.68 2.96 -4.19
N VAL A 58 0.35 3.98 -5.01
CA VAL A 58 -0.24 3.76 -6.35
C VAL A 58 0.62 2.82 -7.21
N GLN A 59 1.94 3.02 -7.20
CA GLN A 59 2.88 2.15 -7.94
C GLN A 59 2.93 0.73 -7.37
N GLU A 60 2.95 0.55 -6.05
CA GLU A 60 3.09 -0.76 -5.39
C GLU A 60 1.79 -1.59 -5.53
N VAL A 61 0.61 -1.01 -5.27
CA VAL A 61 -0.70 -1.63 -5.53
C VAL A 61 -0.81 -2.13 -6.98
N LEU A 62 -0.45 -1.30 -7.97
CA LEU A 62 -0.49 -1.70 -9.38
C LEU A 62 0.55 -2.78 -9.71
N THR A 63 1.77 -2.66 -9.19
CA THR A 63 2.84 -3.64 -9.42
C THR A 63 2.46 -5.02 -8.86
N ASP A 64 1.83 -5.06 -7.69
CA ASP A 64 1.36 -6.30 -7.06
C ASP A 64 0.21 -6.94 -7.84
N TYR A 65 -0.77 -6.15 -8.30
CA TYR A 65 -1.86 -6.64 -9.14
C TYR A 65 -1.37 -7.17 -10.49
N ILE A 66 -0.46 -6.45 -11.15
CA ILE A 66 0.17 -6.91 -12.40
C ILE A 66 1.00 -8.19 -12.13
N ARG A 67 1.67 -8.31 -10.98
CA ARG A 67 2.40 -9.54 -10.58
C ARG A 67 1.48 -10.75 -10.53
N GLU A 68 0.26 -10.61 -10.04
CA GLU A 68 -0.73 -11.69 -10.08
C GLU A 68 -1.17 -12.07 -11.49
N ILE A 69 -1.27 -11.12 -12.43
CA ILE A 69 -1.63 -11.40 -13.82
C ILE A 69 -0.48 -12.14 -14.52
N VAL A 70 0.74 -11.62 -14.43
CA VAL A 70 1.88 -12.23 -15.13
C VAL A 70 2.26 -13.60 -14.58
N ALA A 71 1.99 -13.86 -13.29
CA ALA A 71 2.12 -15.20 -12.69
C ALA A 71 1.12 -16.23 -13.26
N LYS A 72 -0.01 -15.77 -13.83
CA LYS A 72 -1.02 -16.62 -14.50
C LYS A 72 -0.70 -16.82 -15.98
N THR A 73 -0.14 -15.80 -16.66
CA THR A 73 0.19 -15.84 -18.09
C THR A 73 1.62 -16.31 -18.41
N GLY A 74 2.49 -16.41 -17.42
CA GLY A 74 3.91 -16.79 -17.57
C GLY A 74 4.81 -15.67 -18.11
N GLN A 75 4.31 -14.44 -18.17
CA GLN A 75 5.06 -13.27 -18.65
C GLN A 75 6.02 -12.71 -17.59
N PRO A 76 7.06 -11.95 -17.98
CA PRO A 76 7.84 -11.17 -17.03
C PRO A 76 7.02 -9.98 -16.49
N LEU A 77 7.30 -9.58 -15.26
CA LEU A 77 6.76 -8.34 -14.67
C LEU A 77 7.34 -7.12 -15.42
N PRO A 78 6.52 -6.25 -16.05
CA PRO A 78 7.02 -5.09 -16.77
C PRO A 78 7.56 -4.01 -15.82
N THR A 79 8.58 -3.28 -16.29
CA THR A 79 9.09 -2.07 -15.63
C THR A 79 8.24 -0.83 -15.98
N LEU A 80 8.41 0.26 -15.25
CA LEU A 80 7.60 1.48 -15.33
C LEU A 80 7.48 2.08 -16.75
N ASP A 81 8.51 1.94 -17.58
CA ASP A 81 8.61 2.52 -18.92
C ASP A 81 8.42 1.50 -20.05
N GLN A 82 8.25 0.21 -19.72
CA GLN A 82 7.94 -0.82 -20.71
C GLN A 82 6.46 -0.80 -21.11
N PRO A 83 6.11 -1.28 -22.32
CA PRO A 83 4.73 -1.47 -22.72
C PRO A 83 3.97 -2.34 -21.71
N LEU A 84 2.79 -1.88 -21.31
CA LEU A 84 1.90 -2.63 -20.43
C LEU A 84 1.02 -3.60 -21.23
N LEU A 85 0.56 -3.19 -22.42
CA LEU A 85 -0.41 -3.90 -23.26
C LEU A 85 0.25 -4.88 -24.27
N ASP A 86 -0.38 -6.03 -24.47
CA ASP A 86 -0.01 -7.11 -25.41
C ASP A 86 0.27 -6.62 -26.84
N SER A 87 -0.53 -5.66 -27.33
CA SER A 87 -0.44 -5.04 -28.65
C SER A 87 0.91 -4.38 -28.96
N ALA A 88 1.71 -4.07 -27.92
CA ALA A 88 3.05 -3.53 -28.01
C ALA A 88 4.11 -4.44 -27.34
N GLY A 89 3.79 -5.71 -27.11
CA GLY A 89 4.67 -6.69 -26.45
C GLY A 89 4.68 -6.60 -24.92
N GLY A 90 3.66 -6.00 -24.32
CA GLY A 90 3.44 -5.96 -22.88
C GLY A 90 2.80 -7.23 -22.33
N ALA A 91 2.49 -7.21 -21.02
CA ALA A 91 2.07 -8.39 -20.26
C ALA A 91 0.58 -8.42 -19.89
N ILE A 92 -0.17 -7.35 -20.16
CA ILE A 92 -1.63 -7.27 -20.00
C ILE A 92 -2.28 -7.47 -21.36
N ASP A 93 -3.04 -8.55 -21.51
CA ASP A 93 -3.81 -8.82 -22.71
C ASP A 93 -5.20 -8.14 -22.71
N SER A 94 -5.87 -8.18 -23.85
CA SER A 94 -7.24 -7.67 -24.02
C SER A 94 -8.30 -8.29 -23.09
N MET A 95 -8.06 -9.48 -22.51
CA MET A 95 -8.96 -10.11 -21.54
C MET A 95 -8.72 -9.59 -20.11
N ASN A 96 -7.46 -9.26 -19.79
CA ASN A 96 -7.05 -8.71 -18.49
C ASN A 96 -7.18 -7.18 -18.41
N MET A 97 -7.38 -6.48 -19.53
CA MET A 97 -7.65 -5.04 -19.58
C MET A 97 -8.89 -4.64 -18.75
N TRP A 98 -10.03 -5.31 -18.93
CA TRP A 98 -11.26 -4.99 -18.20
C TRP A 98 -11.15 -5.23 -16.68
N PRO A 99 -10.61 -6.36 -16.20
CA PRO A 99 -10.24 -6.53 -14.78
C PRO A 99 -9.33 -5.43 -14.24
N LEU A 100 -8.33 -4.96 -15.02
CA LEU A 100 -7.44 -3.87 -14.60
C LEU A 100 -8.18 -2.53 -14.46
N ILE A 101 -9.11 -2.21 -15.36
CA ILE A 101 -9.94 -0.99 -15.26
C ILE A 101 -10.81 -1.05 -14.01
N VAL A 102 -11.58 -2.13 -13.82
CA VAL A 102 -12.45 -2.31 -12.65
C VAL A 102 -11.63 -2.32 -11.35
N PHE A 103 -10.47 -2.98 -11.34
CA PHE A 103 -9.54 -2.90 -10.22
C PHE A 103 -9.13 -1.46 -9.93
N VAL A 104 -8.77 -0.66 -10.94
CA VAL A 104 -8.39 0.74 -10.73
C VAL A 104 -9.57 1.60 -10.22
N GLU A 105 -10.78 1.41 -10.74
CA GLU A 105 -11.97 2.13 -10.26
C GLU A 105 -12.31 1.76 -8.80
N GLU A 106 -12.47 0.47 -8.49
CA GLU A 106 -12.77 -0.02 -7.14
C GLU A 106 -11.64 0.32 -6.15
N ARG A 107 -10.38 0.20 -6.57
CA ARG A 107 -9.23 0.36 -5.69
C ARG A 107 -8.80 1.79 -5.50
N PHE A 108 -9.16 2.75 -6.36
CA PHE A 108 -8.78 4.16 -6.21
C PHE A 108 -9.97 5.14 -6.12
N GLY A 109 -11.21 4.66 -6.24
CA GLY A 109 -12.41 5.50 -6.12
C GLY A 109 -12.57 6.51 -7.26
N ILE A 110 -11.83 6.34 -8.35
CA ILE A 110 -11.93 7.13 -9.58
C ILE A 110 -12.92 6.48 -10.55
N LYS A 111 -13.40 7.26 -11.51
CA LYS A 111 -14.15 6.74 -12.66
C LYS A 111 -13.27 6.83 -13.92
N VAL A 112 -13.32 5.80 -14.76
CA VAL A 112 -12.60 5.71 -16.03
C VAL A 112 -13.61 5.76 -17.17
N GLU A 113 -13.63 6.87 -17.92
CA GLU A 113 -14.49 7.02 -19.10
C GLU A 113 -13.90 6.33 -20.33
N ASP A 114 -14.68 6.07 -21.38
CA ASP A 114 -14.17 5.52 -22.65
C ASP A 114 -13.05 6.39 -23.26
N THR A 115 -13.08 7.71 -23.02
CA THR A 115 -12.03 8.66 -23.42
C THR A 115 -10.75 8.53 -22.60
N ASP A 116 -10.82 7.99 -21.39
CA ASP A 116 -9.65 7.73 -20.54
C ASP A 116 -8.92 6.44 -20.95
N LEU A 117 -9.62 5.50 -21.60
CA LEU A 117 -9.08 4.25 -22.15
C LEU A 117 -8.19 4.45 -23.39
N MET A 118 -7.86 5.69 -23.75
CA MET A 118 -6.86 5.99 -24.76
C MET A 118 -5.54 5.27 -24.45
N GLN A 119 -4.94 4.66 -25.49
CA GLN A 119 -3.75 3.82 -25.36
C GLN A 119 -2.55 4.51 -24.72
N GLU A 120 -2.53 5.85 -24.69
CA GLU A 120 -1.47 6.66 -24.06
C GLU A 120 -1.51 6.57 -22.52
N ASN A 121 -2.70 6.59 -21.90
CA ASN A 121 -2.85 6.45 -20.43
C ASN A 121 -2.48 5.03 -19.96
N PHE A 122 -2.89 4.02 -20.72
CA PHE A 122 -2.62 2.60 -20.41
C PHE A 122 -1.33 2.07 -21.05
N ARG A 123 -0.50 2.94 -21.67
CA ARG A 123 0.66 2.52 -22.48
C ARG A 123 1.72 1.80 -21.67
N THR A 124 2.02 2.33 -20.49
CA THR A 124 3.03 1.84 -19.55
C THR A 124 2.53 2.01 -18.12
N LEU A 125 3.12 1.30 -17.16
CA LEU A 125 2.77 1.45 -15.75
C LEU A 125 2.97 2.89 -15.25
N ARG A 126 4.00 3.62 -15.74
CA ARG A 126 4.20 5.06 -15.42
C ARG A 126 3.05 5.94 -15.92
N ALA A 127 2.48 5.65 -17.10
CA ALA A 127 1.37 6.42 -17.64
C ALA A 127 0.09 6.20 -16.80
N LEU A 128 -0.19 4.95 -16.42
CA LEU A 128 -1.35 4.60 -15.60
C LEU A 128 -1.29 5.22 -14.19
N ILE A 129 -0.11 5.27 -13.57
CA ILE A 129 0.11 5.97 -12.29
C ILE A 129 -0.25 7.46 -12.42
N LYS A 130 0.30 8.15 -13.43
CA LYS A 130 0.01 9.58 -13.67
C LYS A 130 -1.46 9.87 -13.95
N PHE A 131 -2.13 8.96 -14.66
CA PHE A 131 -3.56 9.06 -14.94
C PHE A 131 -4.39 9.02 -13.64
N ILE A 132 -4.10 8.07 -12.74
CA ILE A 132 -4.75 7.95 -11.43
C ILE A 132 -4.46 9.20 -10.57
N GLU A 133 -3.20 9.68 -10.57
CA GLU A 133 -2.80 10.91 -9.89
C GLU A 133 -3.60 12.15 -10.40
N SER A 134 -3.83 12.26 -11.71
CA SER A 134 -4.62 13.34 -12.32
C SER A 134 -6.07 13.29 -11.85
N LYS A 135 -6.76 12.15 -12.05
CA LYS A 135 -8.17 11.97 -11.66
C LYS A 135 -8.39 12.22 -10.17
N HIS A 136 -7.46 11.77 -9.33
CA HIS A 136 -7.50 12.01 -7.89
C HIS A 136 -7.28 13.49 -7.52
N SER A 137 -6.51 14.26 -8.31
CA SER A 137 -6.38 15.71 -8.14
C SER A 137 -7.63 16.47 -8.60
N GLU A 138 -8.26 16.03 -9.70
CA GLU A 138 -9.52 16.59 -10.23
C GLU A 138 -10.68 16.43 -9.24
N LEU A 139 -10.76 15.27 -8.57
CA LEU A 139 -11.78 14.96 -7.56
C LEU A 139 -11.68 15.78 -6.25
N HIS A 140 -10.58 16.49 -6.03
CA HIS A 140 -10.30 17.23 -4.78
C HIS A 140 -10.01 18.73 -4.99
N SER A 141 -10.37 19.27 -6.17
CA SER A 141 -10.22 20.70 -6.51
C SER A 141 -11.46 21.55 -6.22
#